data_AF-A0A2X0K6J5-F1
#
_entry.id   AF-A0A2X0K6J5-F1
#
_cell.length_a   1.000
_cell.length_b   1.000
_cell.length_c   1.000
_cell.angle_alpha   90.00
_cell.angle_beta   90.00
_cell.angle_gamma   90.00
#
_symmetry.space_group_name_H-M   'P 1'
#
loop_
_entity.id
_entity.type
_entity.pdbx_description
1 polymer ?
#
loop_
_entity_poly.entity_id
_entity_poly.type
_entity_poly.pdbx_seq_one_letter_code
_entity_poly.pdbx_strand_id
1 'polypeptide(L)' 'MNRPPYFGYQRHSEENVVLITYRCRRVCSVRGADQVAALLRDLAEGDPQLVLARWSGLAPTAEHGHAA' A
#
# COMPACT_ATOMS: atom_id res chain seq x y z
N MET A 1 -10.55 -8.72 -16.96
CA MET A 1 -11.54 -8.41 -15.90
C MET A 1 -10.88 -7.44 -14.94
N ASN A 2 -11.37 -6.19 -14.88
CA ASN A 2 -10.78 -5.13 -14.08
C ASN A 2 -11.19 -5.34 -12.62
N ARG A 3 -10.45 -6.18 -11.89
CA ARG A 3 -10.71 -6.43 -10.47
C ARG A 3 -10.56 -5.09 -9.75
N PRO A 4 -11.55 -4.63 -8.97
CA PRO A 4 -11.45 -3.34 -8.32
C PRO A 4 -10.20 -3.30 -7.42
N PRO A 5 -9.48 -2.17 -7.38
CA PRO A 5 -8.24 -2.07 -6.61
C PRO A 5 -8.55 -2.39 -5.15
N TYR A 6 -7.78 -3.32 -4.59
CA TYR A 6 -7.98 -3.72 -3.22
C TYR A 6 -7.27 -2.79 -2.25
N PHE A 7 -6.16 -2.18 -2.67
CA PHE A 7 -5.39 -1.23 -1.88
C PHE A 7 -5.70 0.21 -2.26
N GLY A 8 -5.80 1.07 -1.25
CA GLY A 8 -5.88 2.52 -1.39
C GLY A 8 -4.98 3.21 -0.37
N TYR A 9 -4.79 4.52 -0.51
CA TYR A 9 -4.08 5.31 0.50
C TYR A 9 -4.66 6.70 0.66
N GLN A 10 -4.50 7.26 1.86
CA GLN A 10 -4.88 8.63 2.19
C GLN A 10 -3.69 9.36 2.80
N ARG A 11 -3.32 10.51 2.22
CA ARG A 11 -2.20 11.33 2.68
C ARG A 11 -2.68 12.46 3.58
N HIS A 12 -2.08 12.55 4.76
CA HIS A 12 -2.18 13.67 5.69
C HIS A 12 -0.87 14.43 5.64
N SER A 13 -0.79 15.45 4.78
CA SER A 13 0.46 16.17 4.50
C SER A 13 0.94 16.99 5.70
N GLU A 14 0.02 17.58 6.47
CA GLU A 14 0.33 18.38 7.66
C GLU A 14 0.99 17.55 8.76
N GLU A 15 0.59 16.29 8.89
CA GLU A 15 1.07 15.37 9.91
C GLU A 15 2.21 14.46 9.42
N ASN A 16 2.58 14.53 8.14
CA ASN A 16 3.50 13.59 7.48
C ASN A 16 3.08 12.13 7.70
N VAL A 17 1.81 11.82 7.43
CA VAL A 17 1.24 10.48 7.58
C VAL A 17 0.57 10.02 6.28
N VAL A 18 0.77 8.76 5.92
CA VAL A 18 0.01 8.07 4.87
C VAL A 18 -0.67 6.85 5.45
N LEU A 19 -1.99 6.79 5.35
CA LEU A 19 -2.79 5.64 5.77
C LEU A 19 -2.98 4.73 4.57
N ILE A 20 -2.60 3.46 4.70
CA ILE A 20 -2.85 2.44 3.68
C ILE A 20 -4.11 1.68 4.05
N THR A 21 -5.02 1.54 3.10
CA THR A 21 -6.28 0.80 3.24
C THR A 21 -6.29 -0.42 2.33
N TYR A 22 -6.91 -1.50 2.79
CA TYR A 22 -7.23 -2.70 2.01
C TYR A 22 -8.73 -2.96 2.14
N ARG A 23 -9.46 -3.01 1.03
CA ARG A 23 -10.94 -3.19 1.01
C ARG A 23 -11.65 -2.24 1.98
N CYS A 24 -11.30 -0.95 1.92
CA CYS A 24 -11.83 0.12 2.77
C CYS A 24 -11.51 -0.01 4.28
N ARG A 25 -10.60 -0.91 4.67
CA ARG A 25 -10.12 -1.03 6.05
C ARG A 25 -8.68 -0.55 6.15
N ARG A 26 -8.35 0.26 7.16
CA ARG A 26 -6.96 0.67 7.41
C ARG A 26 -6.14 -0.54 7.84
N VAL A 27 -5.04 -0.80 7.12
CA VAL A 27 -4.15 -1.94 7.38
C VAL A 27 -2.75 -1.49 7.81
N CYS A 28 -2.30 -0.32 7.38
CA CYS A 28 -0.99 0.23 7.76
C CYS A 28 -1.05 1.77 7.85
N SER A 29 -0.11 2.35 8.60
CA SER A 29 0.07 3.79 8.72
C SER A 29 1.56 4.12 8.65
N VAL A 30 1.98 4.71 7.53
CA VAL A 30 3.34 5.20 7.32
C VAL A 30 3.43 6.60 7.91
N ARG A 31 4.41 6.86 8.77
CA ARG A 31 4.57 8.12 9.49
C ARG A 31 5.98 8.65 9.33
N GLY A 32 6.11 9.98 9.32
CA GLY A 32 7.39 10.68 9.22
C GLY A 32 7.70 11.09 7.78
N ALA A 33 8.30 12.27 7.62
CA ALA A 33 8.53 12.89 6.33
C ALA A 33 9.36 12.01 5.37
N ASP A 34 10.41 11.36 5.88
CA ASP A 34 11.29 10.48 5.11
C ASP A 34 10.54 9.25 4.56
N GLN A 35 9.79 8.55 5.44
CA GLN A 35 9.06 7.34 5.05
C GLN A 35 7.89 7.65 4.11
N VAL A 36 7.21 8.78 4.33
CA VAL A 36 6.18 9.26 3.41
C VAL A 36 6.77 9.62 2.05
N ALA A 37 7.92 10.29 2.01
CA ALA A 37 8.61 10.60 0.75
C ALA A 37 9.06 9.33 0.02
N ALA A 38 9.59 8.33 0.75
CA ALA A 38 9.96 7.04 0.20
C ALA A 38 8.77 6.30 -0.43
N LEU A 39 7.64 6.21 0.29
CA LEU A 39 6.41 5.60 -0.22
C LEU A 39 5.89 6.35 -1.46
N LEU A 40 5.89 7.68 -1.46
CA LEU A 40 5.42 8.46 -2.60
C LEU A 40 6.31 8.30 -3.83
N ARG A 41 7.62 8.13 -3.63
CA ARG A 41 8.56 7.80 -4.71
C ARG A 41 8.27 6.41 -5.28
N ASP A 42 8.15 5.38 -4.42
CA ASP A 42 7.80 4.04 -4.88
C ASP A 42 6.46 4.02 -5.65
N LEU A 43 5.46 4.79 -5.20
CA LEU A 43 4.16 4.94 -5.88
C LEU A 43 4.24 5.67 -7.23
N ALA A 44 5.24 6.52 -7.43
CA ALA A 44 5.46 7.23 -8.69
C ALA A 44 6.19 6.34 -9.72
N GLU A 45 7.04 5.42 -9.26
CA GLU A 45 7.86 4.56 -10.12
C GLU A 45 7.22 3.19 -10.39
N GLY A 46 6.37 2.69 -9.49
CA GLY A 46 5.83 1.34 -9.52
C GLY A 46 4.30 1.24 -9.65
N ASP A 47 3.80 0.01 -9.72
CA ASP A 47 2.36 -0.25 -9.64
C ASP A 47 1.84 0.05 -8.22
N PRO A 48 0.82 0.90 -8.07
CA PRO A 48 0.36 1.32 -6.75
C PRO A 48 -0.20 0.16 -5.92
N GLN A 49 -0.78 -0.90 -6.51
CA GLN A 49 -1.29 -2.03 -5.72
C GLN A 49 -0.14 -2.87 -5.16
N LEU A 50 0.90 -3.12 -5.95
CA LEU A 50 2.09 -3.85 -5.49
C LEU A 50 2.88 -3.08 -4.43
N VAL A 51 3.04 -1.77 -4.64
CA VAL A 51 3.73 -0.88 -3.68
C VAL A 51 2.98 -0.84 -2.35
N LEU A 52 1.67 -0.58 -2.38
CA LEU A 52 0.85 -0.53 -1.15
C LEU A 52 0.79 -1.88 -0.44
N ALA A 53 0.71 -2.99 -1.18
CA ALA A 53 0.80 -4.33 -0.58
C ALA A 53 2.13 -4.51 0.16
N ARG A 54 3.26 -4.25 -0.52
CA ARG A 54 4.61 -4.34 0.06
C ARG A 54 4.75 -3.48 1.33
N TRP A 55 4.32 -2.22 1.27
CA TRP A 55 4.40 -1.29 2.40
C TRP A 55 3.40 -1.63 3.54
N SER A 56 2.31 -2.32 3.24
CA SER A 56 1.36 -2.78 4.25
C SER A 56 1.79 -4.04 4.99
N GLY A 57 2.82 -4.75 4.50
CA GLY A 57 3.19 -6.07 5.00
C GLY A 57 2.18 -7.18 4.65
N LEU A 58 1.08 -6.85 3.97
CA LEU A 58 0.20 -7.83 3.36
C LEU A 58 0.88 -8.29 2.07
N ALA A 59 1.27 -9.55 2.02
CA ALA A 59 1.67 -10.14 0.74
C ALA A 59 0.55 -9.87 -0.28
N PRO A 60 0.85 -9.41 -1.50
CA PRO A 60 -0.14 -9.48 -2.56
C PRO A 60 -0.55 -10.95 -2.60
N THR A 61 -1.81 -11.25 -2.30
CA THR A 61 -2.28 -12.63 -2.25
C THR A 61 -1.98 -13.23 -3.62
N ALA A 62 -0.92 -14.02 -3.69
CA ALA A 62 -0.61 -14.83 -4.84
C ALA A 62 -1.66 -15.93 -4.81
N GLU A 63 -2.72 -15.78 -5.60
CA GLU A 63 -3.67 -16.85 -5.80
C GLU A 63 -2.94 -17.97 -6.58
N HIS A 64 -2.64 -19.09 -5.90
CA HIS A 64 -1.98 -20.37 -6.31
C HIS A 64 -0.43 -20.45 -6.14
N GLY A 65 0.16 -21.50 -5.55
CA GLY A 65 -0.36 -22.74 -4.98
C GLY A 65 0.75 -23.70 -4.50
N HIS A 66 0.30 -24.83 -3.94
CA HIS A 66 1.01 -26.07 -3.59
C HIS A 66 1.72 -26.15 -2.23
N ALA A 67 1.09 -26.94 -1.35
CA ALA A 67 1.66 -27.57 -0.18
C ALA A 67 2.66 -28.66 -0.59
N ALA A 68 3.74 -28.78 0.19
CA ALA A 68 4.40 -30.05 0.50
C ALA A 68 5.19 -29.86 1.80
#